data_AF-A0A919J131-F1
#
_entry.id   AF-A0A919J131-F1
#
_cell.length_a   1.000
_cell.length_b   1.000
_cell.length_c   1.000
_cell.angle_alpha   90.00
_cell.angle_beta   90.00
_cell.angle_gamma   90.00
#
_symmetry.space_group_name_H-M   'P 1'
#
loop_
_entity.id
_entity.type
_entity.pdbx_description
1 polymer ?
#
loop_
_entity_poly.entity_id
_entity_poly.type
_entity_poly.pdbx_seq_one_letter_code
_entity_poly.pdbx_strand_id
1 'polypeptide(L)'
;MSRPTPRSGRNRQIAIGAATALVVVVGGGAFLVGSRADDSAPRDADAIGPAATAPAGNVPAPEPQASTPPVSGTRAGAARRTRSPEPAVRTEVDAARSRAAAAGNPVQRPLTPSAQPKIAAAAVDSLVEEERPLPGGGTLRIKSARYDLSGQGELLWAADGGTPAGGALCTQNFRFAQGQKPAVRANMLLCWRTTADRSVTVLAVTPEEVPNSAQVLNVLDTQWDRL
;
A
#
# COMPACT_ATOMS: atom_id res chain seq x y z
N MET A 1 -28.28 -14.19 54.63
CA MET A 1 -29.06 -12.96 54.83
C MET A 1 -29.07 -12.18 53.52
N SER A 2 -30.26 -11.88 53.01
CA SER A 2 -30.52 -11.47 51.62
C SER A 2 -30.77 -9.96 51.50
N ARG A 3 -30.14 -9.32 50.48
CA ARG A 3 -30.60 -8.24 49.54
C ARG A 3 -31.22 -6.95 50.14
N PRO A 4 -31.02 -5.74 49.54
CA PRO A 4 -31.27 -5.48 48.11
C PRO A 4 -30.35 -4.49 47.36
N THR A 5 -30.38 -4.61 46.03
CA THR A 5 -29.86 -3.66 45.03
C THR A 5 -30.81 -2.49 44.82
N PRO A 6 -30.31 -1.25 44.64
CA PRO A 6 -31.09 -0.19 43.98
C PRO A 6 -30.79 -0.14 42.47
N ARG A 7 -31.85 -0.35 41.66
CA ARG A 7 -31.97 0.20 40.30
C ARG A 7 -32.86 1.44 40.39
N SER A 8 -32.37 2.58 39.90
CA SER A 8 -33.15 3.75 39.49
C SER A 8 -32.23 4.58 38.60
N GLY A 9 -32.54 4.96 37.36
CA GLY A 9 -33.83 5.14 36.73
C GLY A 9 -33.96 6.59 36.30
N ARG A 10 -33.98 6.80 34.97
CA ARG A 10 -34.80 7.80 34.26
C ARG A 10 -34.24 9.22 34.07
N ASN A 11 -33.89 9.48 32.80
CA ASN A 11 -34.28 10.59 31.90
C ASN A 11 -34.19 12.06 32.34
N ARG A 12 -33.96 12.90 31.30
CA ARG A 12 -34.37 14.32 31.04
C ARG A 12 -33.15 15.27 30.98
N GLN A 13 -32.92 16.19 30.02
CA GLN A 13 -33.64 16.76 28.86
C GLN A 13 -32.58 17.32 27.87
N ILE A 14 -32.78 17.21 26.55
CA ILE A 14 -33.17 18.31 25.62
C ILE A 14 -32.29 19.56 25.71
N ALA A 15 -31.48 19.79 24.66
CA ALA A 15 -31.24 21.14 24.15
C ALA A 15 -31.44 21.11 22.63
N ILE A 16 -32.62 21.57 22.24
CA ILE A 16 -33.00 21.95 20.89
C ILE A 16 -32.26 23.25 20.57
N GLY A 17 -31.42 23.22 19.53
CA GLY A 17 -30.82 24.40 18.93
C GLY A 17 -31.12 24.38 17.44
N ALA A 18 -32.34 24.78 17.09
CA ALA A 18 -32.76 25.01 15.72
C ALA A 18 -32.07 26.27 15.17
N ALA A 19 -31.39 26.13 14.05
CA ALA A 19 -31.14 27.24 13.14
C ALA A 19 -31.44 26.76 11.73
N THR A 20 -32.68 27.00 11.35
CA THR A 20 -33.22 26.94 10.00
C THR A 20 -32.45 27.88 9.08
N ALA A 21 -31.89 27.36 8.00
CA ALA A 21 -31.75 28.10 6.76
C ALA A 21 -32.02 27.14 5.60
N LEU A 22 -33.24 27.26 5.09
CA LEU A 22 -33.80 26.56 3.96
C LEU A 22 -33.33 27.30 2.70
N VAL A 23 -32.50 26.65 1.88
CA VAL A 23 -32.28 27.08 0.49
C VAL A 23 -32.54 25.87 -0.40
N VAL A 24 -33.77 25.83 -0.90
CA VAL A 24 -34.17 25.03 -2.05
C VAL A 24 -33.64 25.75 -3.28
N VAL A 25 -32.59 25.23 -3.92
CA VAL A 25 -32.33 25.51 -5.34
C VAL A 25 -32.74 24.28 -6.12
N VAL A 26 -33.95 24.37 -6.66
CA VAL A 26 -34.38 23.60 -7.83
C VAL A 26 -33.53 24.10 -8.99
N GLY A 27 -32.57 23.28 -9.41
CA GLY A 27 -31.75 23.51 -10.60
C GLY A 27 -31.70 22.24 -11.42
N GLY A 28 -32.70 22.04 -12.27
CA GLY A 28 -32.65 21.04 -13.32
C GLY A 28 -31.52 21.36 -14.29
N GLY A 29 -30.69 20.36 -14.58
CA GLY A 29 -29.60 20.46 -15.53
C GLY A 29 -29.32 19.10 -16.13
N ALA A 30 -30.17 18.69 -17.07
CA ALA A 30 -29.85 17.62 -18.00
C ALA A 30 -28.76 18.14 -18.96
N PHE A 31 -27.52 17.69 -18.78
CA PHE A 31 -26.50 17.86 -19.81
C PHE A 31 -26.43 16.60 -20.65
N LEU A 32 -26.79 16.80 -21.92
CA LEU A 32 -26.74 15.84 -23.00
C LEU A 32 -25.30 15.45 -23.32
N VAL A 33 -25.19 14.18 -23.72
CA VAL A 33 -24.11 13.52 -24.43
C VAL A 33 -23.52 14.39 -25.54
N GLY A 34 -22.19 14.43 -25.60
CA GLY A 34 -21.43 14.89 -26.76
C GLY A 34 -20.22 13.99 -26.97
N SER A 35 -20.40 12.90 -27.72
CA SER A 35 -19.31 12.09 -28.27
C SER A 35 -18.62 12.85 -29.39
N ARG A 36 -17.33 13.18 -29.24
CA ARG A 36 -16.46 13.46 -30.38
C ARG A 36 -15.54 12.28 -30.60
N ALA A 37 -15.81 11.56 -31.68
CA ALA A 37 -14.82 10.81 -32.42
C ALA A 37 -14.01 11.83 -33.24
N ASP A 38 -12.70 11.83 -33.09
CA ASP A 38 -11.79 12.37 -34.10
C ASP A 38 -10.99 11.19 -34.64
N ASP A 39 -11.49 10.68 -35.76
CA ASP A 39 -10.76 9.91 -36.75
C ASP A 39 -9.68 10.80 -37.36
N SER A 40 -8.42 10.44 -37.18
CA SER A 40 -7.30 10.97 -37.97
C SER A 40 -6.17 9.94 -38.02
N ALA A 41 -6.34 8.95 -38.89
CA ALA A 41 -5.24 8.27 -39.56
C ALA A 41 -5.15 8.81 -41.00
N PRO A 42 -4.13 8.46 -41.82
CA PRO A 42 -2.72 8.22 -41.57
C PRO A 42 -1.85 9.25 -42.34
N ARG A 43 -0.55 9.33 -42.07
CA ARG A 43 0.41 9.89 -43.04
C ARG A 43 1.54 8.90 -43.26
N ASP A 44 1.37 8.10 -44.29
CA ASP A 44 2.46 7.53 -45.07
C ASP A 44 3.21 8.66 -45.78
N ALA A 45 4.54 8.67 -45.65
CA ALA A 45 5.43 9.40 -46.54
C ALA A 45 6.52 8.42 -46.98
N ASP A 46 6.39 7.99 -48.22
CA ASP A 46 7.26 7.09 -48.95
C ASP A 46 8.57 7.76 -49.43
N ALA A 47 9.53 6.88 -49.77
CA ALA A 47 10.55 6.99 -50.82
C ALA A 47 11.92 7.70 -50.57
N ILE A 48 12.91 6.87 -50.20
CA ILE A 48 14.10 6.44 -50.99
C ILE A 48 14.98 7.51 -51.70
N GLY A 49 16.30 7.49 -51.40
CA GLY A 49 17.40 7.91 -52.31
C GLY A 49 18.82 7.78 -51.71
N PRO A 50 19.90 7.49 -52.49
CA PRO A 50 20.99 6.60 -52.03
C PRO A 50 22.41 7.22 -51.87
N ALA A 51 23.29 6.38 -51.29
CA ALA A 51 24.75 6.21 -51.49
C ALA A 51 25.77 7.21 -50.86
N ALA A 52 26.69 6.67 -50.05
CA ALA A 52 28.12 6.47 -50.40
C ALA A 52 29.12 6.60 -49.20
N THR A 53 29.76 5.46 -48.91
CA THR A 53 31.22 5.25 -48.67
C THR A 53 31.91 5.69 -47.36
N ALA A 54 32.71 4.75 -46.82
CA ALA A 54 33.45 4.67 -45.55
C ALA A 54 34.70 5.58 -45.44
N PRO A 55 35.41 5.65 -44.29
CA PRO A 55 36.35 4.59 -43.91
C PRO A 55 36.40 4.18 -42.42
N ALA A 56 37.08 3.06 -42.22
CA ALA A 56 37.33 2.34 -40.97
C ALA A 56 38.03 3.17 -39.87
N GLY A 57 37.46 3.12 -38.67
CA GLY A 57 38.15 3.42 -37.42
C GLY A 57 38.43 2.12 -36.67
N ASN A 58 39.71 1.83 -36.44
CA ASN A 58 40.19 0.77 -35.56
C ASN A 58 39.56 0.92 -34.17
N VAL A 59 38.71 -0.04 -33.76
CA VAL A 59 38.31 -0.21 -32.36
C VAL A 59 39.05 -1.44 -31.82
N PRO A 60 39.82 -1.31 -30.73
CA PRO A 60 40.49 -2.45 -30.12
C PRO A 60 39.48 -3.48 -29.60
N ALA A 61 39.83 -4.76 -29.79
CA ALA A 61 39.05 -5.92 -29.39
C ALA A 61 38.76 -5.92 -27.88
N PRO A 62 37.50 -6.07 -27.44
CA PRO A 62 37.21 -6.43 -26.07
C PRO A 62 37.59 -7.91 -25.83
N GLU A 63 38.37 -8.13 -24.77
CA GLU A 63 38.71 -9.45 -24.25
C GLU A 63 37.45 -10.29 -23.97
N PRO A 64 37.52 -11.63 -24.11
CA PRO A 64 36.43 -12.51 -23.73
C PRO A 64 36.26 -12.49 -22.21
N GLN A 65 35.31 -11.70 -21.71
CA GLN A 65 34.83 -11.85 -20.35
C GLN A 65 34.11 -13.19 -20.23
N ALA A 66 34.63 -14.03 -19.35
CA ALA A 66 34.07 -15.32 -19.00
C ALA A 66 32.59 -15.16 -18.62
N SER A 67 31.72 -15.81 -19.39
CA SER A 67 30.33 -16.05 -19.03
C SER A 67 30.28 -16.84 -17.72
N THR A 68 30.10 -16.13 -16.60
CA THR A 68 29.56 -16.77 -15.40
C THR A 68 28.09 -17.09 -15.68
N PRO A 69 27.64 -18.34 -15.48
CA PRO A 69 26.23 -18.67 -15.66
C PRO A 69 25.39 -17.86 -14.66
N PRO A 70 24.19 -17.38 -15.06
CA PRO A 70 23.23 -16.87 -14.09
C PRO A 70 22.94 -17.99 -13.10
N VAL A 71 23.25 -17.75 -11.83
CA VAL A 71 22.79 -18.64 -10.75
C VAL A 71 21.28 -18.47 -10.71
N SER A 72 20.57 -19.40 -11.35
CA SER A 72 19.15 -19.64 -11.12
C SER A 72 18.99 -19.96 -9.64
N GLY A 73 18.80 -18.92 -8.84
CA GLY A 73 18.39 -19.03 -7.46
C GLY A 73 16.93 -19.46 -7.44
N THR A 74 16.68 -20.76 -7.66
CA THR A 74 15.46 -21.42 -7.24
C THR A 74 15.37 -21.24 -5.73
N ARG A 75 14.75 -20.16 -5.26
CA ARG A 75 14.31 -20.04 -3.87
C ARG A 75 13.10 -20.96 -3.71
N ALA A 76 13.38 -22.25 -3.67
CA ALA A 76 12.50 -23.21 -3.03
C ALA A 76 12.29 -22.71 -1.60
N GLY A 77 11.02 -22.53 -1.23
CA GLY A 77 10.59 -22.08 0.08
C GLY A 77 11.07 -23.04 1.17
N ALA A 78 12.28 -22.84 1.67
CA ALA A 78 12.61 -23.25 3.01
C ALA A 78 12.07 -22.16 3.93
N ALA A 79 10.92 -22.42 4.55
CA ALA A 79 10.45 -21.65 5.69
C ALA A 79 11.64 -21.48 6.65
N ARG A 80 12.20 -20.27 6.70
CA ARG A 80 13.27 -19.93 7.62
C ARG A 80 12.66 -20.03 9.01
N ARG A 81 12.77 -21.19 9.64
CA ARG A 81 12.42 -21.38 11.05
C ARG A 81 13.24 -20.34 11.81
N THR A 82 12.61 -19.25 12.21
CA THR A 82 13.20 -18.29 13.13
C THR A 82 13.40 -19.06 14.43
N ARG A 83 14.59 -19.66 14.61
CA ARG A 83 15.02 -20.14 15.92
C ARG A 83 14.88 -18.95 16.84
N SER A 84 14.05 -19.11 17.87
CA SER A 84 13.97 -18.10 18.91
C SER A 84 15.39 -17.81 19.40
N PRO A 85 15.79 -16.54 19.52
CA PRO A 85 17.11 -16.21 20.05
C PRO A 85 17.25 -16.87 21.41
N GLU A 86 18.44 -17.44 21.63
CA GLU A 86 18.81 -18.08 22.88
C GLU A 86 18.52 -17.13 24.06
N PRO A 87 18.09 -17.63 25.24
CA PRO A 87 17.68 -16.76 26.35
C PRO A 87 18.72 -15.68 26.70
N ALA A 88 20.02 -15.98 26.60
CA ALA A 88 21.10 -15.03 26.83
C ALA A 88 21.06 -13.83 25.86
N VAL A 89 20.81 -14.08 24.56
CA VAL A 89 20.70 -13.03 23.53
C VAL A 89 19.48 -12.15 23.78
N ARG A 90 18.37 -12.73 24.25
CA ARG A 90 17.17 -11.94 24.60
C ARG A 90 17.46 -10.98 25.75
N THR A 91 18.10 -11.46 26.81
CA THR A 91 18.47 -10.65 27.96
C THR A 91 19.41 -9.50 27.56
N GLU A 92 20.39 -9.77 26.70
CA GLU A 92 21.30 -8.74 26.19
C GLU A 92 20.56 -7.67 25.38
N VAL A 93 19.67 -8.08 24.46
CA VAL A 93 18.84 -7.17 23.66
C VAL A 93 17.94 -6.30 24.54
N ASP A 94 17.32 -6.88 25.57
CA ASP A 94 16.45 -6.15 26.49
C ASP A 94 17.25 -5.19 27.40
N ALA A 95 18.45 -5.58 27.83
CA ALA A 95 19.37 -4.68 28.54
C ALA A 95 19.84 -3.52 27.65
N ALA A 96 20.12 -3.78 26.36
CA ALA A 96 20.47 -2.74 25.39
C ALA A 96 19.31 -1.77 25.16
N ARG A 97 18.08 -2.28 24.98
CA ARG A 97 16.86 -1.45 24.87
C ARG A 97 16.61 -0.61 26.12
N SER A 98 16.82 -1.17 27.30
CA SER A 98 16.66 -0.47 28.57
C SER A 98 17.67 0.68 28.72
N ARG A 99 18.94 0.44 28.34
CA ARG A 99 19.97 1.50 28.30
C ARG A 99 19.64 2.60 27.31
N ALA A 100 19.15 2.25 26.12
CA ALA A 100 18.73 3.22 25.11
C ALA A 100 17.57 4.10 25.63
N ALA A 101 16.57 3.48 26.27
CA ALA A 101 15.45 4.20 26.89
C ALA A 101 15.91 5.13 28.02
N ALA A 102 16.83 4.66 28.89
CA ALA A 102 17.40 5.49 29.96
C ALA A 102 18.21 6.68 29.41
N ALA A 103 18.84 6.52 28.25
CA ALA A 103 19.55 7.58 27.53
C ALA A 103 18.61 8.52 26.73
N GLY A 104 17.28 8.39 26.88
CA GLY A 104 16.31 9.23 26.20
C GLY A 104 16.03 8.84 24.74
N ASN A 105 16.53 7.70 24.26
CA ASN A 105 16.22 7.20 22.92
C ASN A 105 14.90 6.41 22.97
N PRO A 106 13.80 6.91 22.37
CA PRO A 106 12.52 6.22 22.44
C PRO A 106 12.59 4.91 21.67
N VAL A 107 12.47 3.78 22.37
CA VAL A 107 12.39 2.46 21.75
C VAL A 107 11.05 2.32 21.04
N GLN A 108 11.06 2.42 19.71
CA GLN A 108 9.87 2.25 18.89
C GLN A 108 9.49 0.77 18.84
N ARG A 109 8.28 0.44 19.31
CA ARG A 109 7.74 -0.91 19.21
C ARG A 109 6.99 -1.08 17.89
N PRO A 110 7.26 -2.14 17.10
CA PRO A 110 6.49 -2.44 15.90
C PRO A 110 5.01 -2.58 16.23
N LEU A 111 4.16 -2.22 15.26
CA LEU A 111 2.74 -2.53 15.36
C LEU A 111 2.52 -4.04 15.36
N THR A 112 1.60 -4.49 16.20
CA THR A 112 1.28 -5.91 16.32
C THR A 112 0.06 -6.20 15.46
N PRO A 113 0.10 -7.23 14.59
CA PRO A 113 -1.07 -7.69 13.87
C PRO A 113 -2.23 -8.01 14.83
N SER A 114 -3.45 -7.68 14.44
CA SER A 114 -4.64 -8.11 15.20
C SER A 114 -4.74 -9.63 15.20
N ALA A 115 -5.28 -10.22 16.28
CA ALA A 115 -5.58 -11.64 16.32
C ALA A 115 -6.52 -11.99 15.16
N GLN A 116 -6.01 -12.75 14.20
CA GLN A 116 -6.75 -13.08 12.98
C GLN A 116 -7.85 -14.10 13.30
N PRO A 117 -8.98 -14.08 12.55
CA PRO A 117 -9.78 -15.29 12.41
C PRO A 117 -8.87 -16.41 11.88
N LYS A 118 -9.14 -17.67 12.22
CA LYS A 118 -8.33 -18.81 11.75
C LYS A 118 -8.43 -18.90 10.22
N ILE A 119 -7.48 -18.29 9.51
CA ILE A 119 -7.34 -18.40 8.07
C ILE A 119 -6.82 -19.81 7.78
N ALA A 120 -7.47 -20.53 6.87
CA ALA A 120 -6.98 -21.83 6.43
C ALA A 120 -5.58 -21.70 5.85
N ALA A 121 -4.67 -22.64 6.14
CA ALA A 121 -3.29 -22.57 5.66
C ALA A 121 -3.19 -22.39 4.13
N ALA A 122 -4.07 -23.05 3.37
CA ALA A 122 -4.15 -22.91 1.91
C ALA A 122 -4.51 -21.48 1.44
N ALA A 123 -5.22 -20.69 2.25
CA ALA A 123 -5.49 -19.30 1.92
C ALA A 123 -4.24 -18.44 2.15
N VAL A 124 -3.38 -18.76 3.13
CA VAL A 124 -2.10 -18.05 3.34
C VAL A 124 -1.17 -18.20 2.13
N ASP A 125 -1.17 -19.38 1.49
CA ASP A 125 -0.39 -19.64 0.27
C ASP A 125 -0.86 -18.81 -0.94
N SER A 126 -2.03 -18.15 -0.86
CA SER A 126 -2.54 -17.25 -1.90
C SER A 126 -1.99 -15.81 -1.80
N LEU A 127 -1.18 -15.50 -0.78
CA LEU A 127 -0.56 -14.19 -0.66
C LEU A 127 0.51 -14.02 -1.75
N VAL A 128 0.29 -13.04 -2.62
CA VAL A 128 1.27 -12.60 -3.61
C VAL A 128 1.77 -11.21 -3.23
N GLU A 129 3.08 -11.05 -3.16
CA GLU A 129 3.74 -9.76 -2.95
C GLU A 129 4.56 -9.41 -4.19
N GLU A 130 4.36 -8.20 -4.72
CA GLU A 130 5.12 -7.66 -5.85
C GLU A 130 5.69 -6.29 -5.50
N GLU A 131 6.88 -6.00 -6.01
CA GLU A 131 7.48 -4.67 -5.95
C GLU A 131 7.80 -4.20 -7.37
N ARG A 132 7.40 -2.97 -7.71
CA ARG A 132 7.60 -2.38 -9.04
C ARG A 132 8.19 -0.98 -8.91
N PRO A 133 9.12 -0.56 -9.78
CA PRO A 133 9.57 0.82 -9.79
C PRO A 133 8.47 1.76 -10.30
N LEU A 134 8.45 3.00 -9.78
CA LEU A 134 7.61 4.08 -10.31
C LEU A 134 8.35 4.93 -11.35
N PRO A 135 7.66 5.43 -12.38
CA PRO A 135 8.21 6.50 -13.22
C PRO A 135 8.59 7.72 -12.36
N GLY A 136 9.76 8.31 -12.59
CA GLY A 136 10.25 9.43 -11.77
C GLY A 136 10.98 9.00 -10.49
N GLY A 137 11.16 7.70 -10.26
CA GLY A 137 11.80 7.16 -9.07
C GLY A 137 10.79 6.84 -7.96
N GLY A 138 11.20 5.96 -7.05
CA GLY A 138 10.31 5.39 -6.03
C GLY A 138 9.83 3.99 -6.37
N THR A 139 8.93 3.46 -5.53
CA THR A 139 8.48 2.07 -5.57
C THR A 139 6.98 1.93 -5.30
N LEU A 140 6.38 0.93 -5.95
CA LEU A 140 5.07 0.39 -5.66
C LEU A 140 5.26 -0.97 -5.00
N ARG A 141 4.69 -1.14 -3.81
CA ARG A 141 4.58 -2.44 -3.15
C ARG A 141 3.12 -2.87 -3.21
N ILE A 142 2.89 -4.03 -3.80
CA ILE A 142 1.56 -4.57 -4.08
C ILE A 142 1.44 -5.86 -3.31
N LYS A 143 0.33 -6.03 -2.59
CA LYS A 143 -0.04 -7.30 -1.99
C LYS A 143 -1.46 -7.66 -2.36
N SER A 144 -1.66 -8.92 -2.71
CA SER A 144 -2.95 -9.47 -3.08
C SER A 144 -3.13 -10.83 -2.43
N ALA A 145 -4.34 -11.11 -1.92
CA ALA A 145 -4.64 -12.34 -1.21
C ALA A 145 -6.10 -12.76 -1.42
N ARG A 146 -6.37 -14.08 -1.42
CA ARG A 146 -7.73 -14.66 -1.40
C ARG A 146 -8.27 -14.79 0.03
N TYR A 147 -8.03 -13.76 0.85
CA TYR A 147 -8.55 -13.59 2.20
C TYR A 147 -8.43 -12.11 2.62
N ASP A 148 -8.99 -11.75 3.76
CA ASP A 148 -8.91 -10.39 4.32
C ASP A 148 -7.53 -10.07 4.95
N LEU A 149 -6.83 -9.08 4.38
CA LEU A 149 -5.57 -8.54 4.91
C LEU A 149 -5.76 -7.46 5.98
N SER A 150 -7.00 -7.17 6.40
CA SER A 150 -7.27 -6.19 7.46
C SER A 150 -6.47 -6.50 8.73
N GLY A 151 -5.80 -5.47 9.27
CA GLY A 151 -4.95 -5.59 10.45
C GLY A 151 -3.64 -6.34 10.22
N GLN A 152 -3.16 -6.43 8.98
CA GLN A 152 -1.90 -7.06 8.61
C GLN A 152 -1.02 -6.13 7.77
N GLY A 153 0.29 -6.43 7.75
CA GLY A 153 1.25 -5.77 6.87
C GLY A 153 1.15 -4.25 6.86
N GLU A 154 1.04 -3.68 5.65
CA GLU A 154 0.97 -2.25 5.36
C GLU A 154 -0.34 -1.63 5.88
N LEU A 155 -1.43 -2.41 5.98
CA LEU A 155 -2.69 -1.92 6.55
C LEU A 155 -2.59 -1.64 8.05
N LEU A 156 -1.60 -2.20 8.75
CA LEU A 156 -1.33 -1.79 10.12
C LEU A 156 -0.83 -0.34 10.20
N TRP A 157 -0.18 0.16 9.14
CA TRP A 157 0.37 1.51 9.13
C TRP A 157 -0.68 2.57 8.88
N ALA A 158 -1.83 2.22 8.29
CA ALA A 158 -2.94 3.14 8.11
C ALA A 158 -3.41 3.65 9.49
N ALA A 159 -3.33 4.96 9.70
CA ALA A 159 -3.71 5.56 10.97
C ALA A 159 -5.18 5.99 11.05
N ASP A 160 -5.91 5.86 9.94
CA ASP A 160 -7.33 6.14 9.80
C ASP A 160 -8.00 5.11 8.86
N GLY A 161 -9.30 5.28 8.62
CA GLY A 161 -10.06 4.42 7.70
C GLY A 161 -9.87 4.76 6.23
N GLY A 162 -8.99 5.70 5.87
CA GLY A 162 -8.82 6.19 4.52
C GLY A 162 -9.97 7.06 4.01
N THR A 163 -9.75 7.62 2.84
CA THR A 163 -10.71 8.39 2.04
C THR A 163 -11.20 7.55 0.87
N PRO A 164 -12.51 7.54 0.56
CA PRO A 164 -13.03 6.80 -0.59
C PRO A 164 -12.44 7.34 -1.91
N ALA A 165 -11.94 6.45 -2.75
CA ALA A 165 -11.43 6.76 -4.08
C ALA A 165 -11.81 5.62 -5.05
N GLY A 166 -12.91 5.83 -5.78
CA GLY A 166 -13.52 4.77 -6.59
C GLY A 166 -14.03 3.62 -5.72
N GLY A 167 -13.60 2.39 -6.03
CA GLY A 167 -13.93 1.18 -5.24
C GLY A 167 -12.98 0.89 -4.08
N ALA A 168 -12.04 1.80 -3.78
CA ALA A 168 -10.98 1.62 -2.80
C ALA A 168 -11.02 2.69 -1.70
N LEU A 169 -10.24 2.47 -0.65
CA LEU A 169 -9.92 3.44 0.39
C LEU A 169 -8.44 3.81 0.26
N CYS A 170 -8.12 5.09 0.35
CA CYS A 170 -6.74 5.58 0.26
C CYS A 170 -6.39 6.51 1.42
N THR A 171 -5.17 6.41 1.95
CA THR A 171 -4.66 7.31 2.99
C THR A 171 -3.20 7.68 2.77
N GLN A 172 -2.85 8.87 3.26
CA GLN A 172 -1.47 9.32 3.42
C GLN A 172 -1.11 9.49 4.91
N ASN A 173 -2.02 9.13 5.81
CA ASN A 173 -1.83 9.29 7.25
C ASN A 173 -1.36 7.97 7.86
N PHE A 174 -0.12 7.96 8.34
CA PHE A 174 0.55 6.76 8.78
C PHE A 174 0.94 6.80 10.26
N ARG A 175 0.95 5.62 10.88
CA ARG A 175 1.55 5.36 12.18
C ARG A 175 2.40 4.09 12.06
N PHE A 176 3.71 4.19 12.22
CA PHE A 176 4.61 3.05 12.00
C PHE A 176 4.93 2.25 13.27
N ALA A 177 4.75 2.86 14.44
CA ALA A 177 5.08 2.25 15.71
C ALA A 177 3.99 2.49 16.77
N GLN A 178 3.92 1.60 17.75
CA GLN A 178 3.06 1.79 18.92
C GLN A 178 3.51 3.03 19.69
N GLY A 179 2.55 3.85 20.12
CA GLY A 179 2.82 5.10 20.84
C GLY A 179 3.28 6.27 19.96
N GLN A 180 3.55 6.05 18.67
CA GLN A 180 3.82 7.14 17.74
C GLN A 180 2.51 7.84 17.36
N LYS A 181 2.52 9.18 17.34
CA LYS A 181 1.39 9.95 16.79
C LYS A 181 1.29 9.70 15.27
N PRO A 182 0.07 9.49 14.75
CA PRO A 182 -0.18 9.53 13.32
C PRO A 182 0.40 10.79 12.67
N ALA A 183 0.93 10.66 11.46
CA ALA A 183 1.43 11.77 10.67
C ALA A 183 1.17 11.56 9.18
N VAL A 184 0.84 12.65 8.50
CA VAL A 184 0.73 12.65 7.04
C VAL A 184 2.12 12.52 6.42
N ARG A 185 2.22 11.63 5.43
CA ARG A 185 3.42 11.39 4.61
C ARG A 185 3.07 11.69 3.17
N ALA A 186 3.38 12.91 2.72
CA ALA A 186 3.03 13.36 1.37
C ALA A 186 3.63 12.46 0.27
N ASN A 187 4.81 11.91 0.52
CA ASN A 187 5.54 11.03 -0.37
C ASN A 187 5.11 9.55 -0.29
N MET A 188 4.02 9.25 0.42
CA MET A 188 3.46 7.91 0.54
C MET A 188 1.96 7.94 0.26
N LEU A 189 1.46 6.91 -0.40
CA LEU A 189 0.03 6.70 -0.61
C LEU A 189 -0.27 5.22 -0.48
N LEU A 190 -1.10 4.87 0.50
CA LEU A 190 -1.61 3.52 0.66
C LEU A 190 -3.05 3.48 0.20
N CYS A 191 -3.35 2.66 -0.80
CA CYS A 191 -4.71 2.36 -1.24
C CYS A 191 -5.02 0.88 -1.02
N TRP A 192 -6.25 0.57 -0.61
CA TRP A 192 -6.67 -0.80 -0.38
C TRP A 192 -8.13 -1.03 -0.70
N ARG A 193 -8.42 -2.29 -0.99
CA ARG A 193 -9.77 -2.83 -1.10
C ARG A 193 -9.78 -4.19 -0.41
N THR A 194 -10.72 -4.39 0.49
CA THR A 194 -10.82 -5.61 1.29
C THR A 194 -12.27 -6.11 1.32
N THR A 195 -12.42 -7.42 1.21
CA THR A 195 -13.63 -8.17 1.57
C THR A 195 -13.22 -9.37 2.42
N ALA A 196 -14.17 -10.17 2.88
CA ALA A 196 -13.87 -11.40 3.62
C ALA A 196 -13.04 -12.39 2.77
N ASP A 197 -13.29 -12.44 1.46
CA ASP A 197 -12.75 -13.47 0.56
C ASP A 197 -11.53 -13.02 -0.25
N ARG A 198 -11.27 -11.72 -0.35
CA ARG A 198 -10.08 -11.21 -1.05
C ARG A 198 -9.70 -9.82 -0.59
N SER A 199 -8.42 -9.51 -0.75
CA SER A 199 -7.89 -8.18 -0.46
C SER A 199 -6.74 -7.82 -1.38
N VAL A 200 -6.64 -6.53 -1.69
CA VAL A 200 -5.51 -5.93 -2.39
C VAL A 200 -5.09 -4.67 -1.67
N THR A 201 -3.79 -4.52 -1.47
CA THR A 201 -3.17 -3.31 -0.94
C THR A 201 -2.07 -2.85 -1.88
N VAL A 202 -2.03 -1.56 -2.18
CA VAL A 202 -0.97 -0.94 -2.97
C VAL A 202 -0.40 0.23 -2.19
N LEU A 203 0.88 0.15 -1.86
CA LEU A 203 1.64 1.23 -1.24
C LEU A 203 2.58 1.83 -2.27
N ALA A 204 2.36 3.08 -2.63
CA ALA A 204 3.30 3.88 -3.40
C ALA A 204 4.19 4.71 -2.48
N VAL A 205 5.49 4.71 -2.76
CA VAL A 205 6.48 5.56 -2.10
C VAL A 205 7.29 6.26 -3.17
N THR A 206 7.32 7.58 -3.10
CA THR A 206 8.06 8.47 -4.00
C THR A 206 9.12 9.23 -3.20
N PRO A 207 10.17 9.77 -3.85
CA PRO A 207 11.21 10.52 -3.14
C PRO A 207 10.71 11.88 -2.63
N GLU A 208 10.05 12.68 -3.47
CA GLU A 208 9.74 14.09 -3.15
C GLU A 208 8.31 14.52 -3.51
N GLU A 209 7.66 13.86 -4.47
CA GLU A 209 6.33 14.23 -4.95
C GLU A 209 5.22 13.40 -4.30
N VAL A 210 3.98 13.86 -4.39
CA VAL A 210 2.82 13.06 -4.00
C VAL A 210 2.60 11.93 -5.01
N PRO A 211 2.49 10.65 -4.61
CA PRO A 211 2.23 9.57 -5.55
C PRO A 211 0.95 9.80 -6.37
N ASN A 212 1.00 9.53 -7.67
CA ASN A 212 -0.14 9.67 -8.57
C ASN A 212 -1.25 8.67 -8.18
N SER A 213 -2.34 9.17 -7.61
CA SER A 213 -3.46 8.35 -7.13
C SER A 213 -4.13 7.55 -8.24
N ALA A 214 -4.29 8.11 -9.45
CA ALA A 214 -4.89 7.40 -10.57
C ALA A 214 -4.04 6.20 -11.01
N GLN A 215 -2.71 6.33 -11.01
CA GLN A 215 -1.81 5.21 -11.29
C GLN A 215 -1.92 4.11 -10.23
N VAL A 216 -1.95 4.49 -8.95
CA VAL A 216 -2.08 3.54 -7.83
C VAL A 216 -3.41 2.80 -7.88
N LEU A 217 -4.51 3.50 -8.15
CA LEU A 217 -5.85 2.92 -8.28
C LEU A 217 -5.93 1.97 -9.48
N ASN A 218 -5.36 2.32 -10.63
CA ASN A 218 -5.33 1.42 -11.79
C ASN A 218 -4.58 0.11 -11.49
N VAL A 219 -3.45 0.18 -10.77
CA VAL A 219 -2.72 -1.01 -10.32
C VAL A 219 -3.58 -1.84 -9.34
N LEU A 220 -4.27 -1.18 -8.41
CA LEU A 220 -5.16 -1.85 -7.47
C LEU A 220 -6.31 -2.57 -8.19
N ASP A 221 -6.99 -1.89 -9.12
CA ASP A 221 -8.11 -2.45 -9.87
C ASP A 221 -7.65 -3.64 -10.73
N THR A 222 -6.51 -3.49 -11.41
CA THR A 222 -5.91 -4.58 -12.20
C THR A 222 -5.63 -5.83 -11.35
N GLN A 223 -5.13 -5.65 -10.12
CA GLN A 223 -4.85 -6.78 -9.23
C GLN A 223 -6.13 -7.35 -8.62
N TRP A 224 -7.11 -6.49 -8.33
CA TRP A 224 -8.41 -6.89 -7.82
C TRP A 224 -9.18 -7.79 -8.79
N ASP A 225 -9.15 -7.46 -10.08
CA ASP A 225 -9.84 -8.22 -11.13
C ASP A 225 -9.22 -9.58 -11.41
N ARG A 226 -7.97 -9.82 -10.96
CA ARG A 226 -7.26 -11.10 -11.11
C ARG A 226 -7.55 -12.11 -10.00
N LEU A 227 -8.08 -11.65 -8.86
CA LEU A 227 -8.41 -12.48 -7.69
C LEU A 227 -9.80 -13.08 -7.83
#